data_AF-A0ABD3UVL9-F1
#
_entry.id   AF-A0ABD3UVL9-F1
#
_cell.length_a   1.000
_cell.length_b   1.000
_cell.length_c   1.000
_cell.angle_alpha   90.00
_cell.angle_beta   90.00
_cell.angle_gamma   90.00
#
_symmetry.space_group_name_H-M   'P 1'
#
loop_
_entity.id
_entity.type
_entity.pdbx_description
1 polymer ?
#
loop_
_entity_poly.entity_id
_entity_poly.type
_entity_poly.pdbx_seq_one_letter_code
_entity_poly.pdbx_strand_id
1 'polypeptide(L)'
;MTQSSFFYETCVPVDLRDCSGYYVDPCDCTQYYQCDKNQLSMFHQPCGPGTVYINNTSVCGYPNDAICQTLRPWERCNVAESRMEHLRSTCFKSIPNINNTLNSDSNTNSISVALITQTILPTVLGVLVPVVIIGLVIHRYRNRR
;
A
#
# COMPACT_ATOMS: atom_id res chain seq x y z
N MET A 1 -18.99 -24.40 19.47
CA MET A 1 -18.63 -23.02 19.05
C MET A 1 -17.19 -22.79 19.48
N THR A 2 -16.21 -22.90 18.59
CA THR A 2 -14.81 -22.58 18.93
C THR A 2 -14.66 -21.07 18.90
N GLN A 3 -14.70 -20.44 20.08
CA GLN A 3 -14.36 -19.03 20.23
C GLN A 3 -12.90 -18.86 19.77
N SER A 4 -12.68 -18.09 18.70
CA SER A 4 -11.35 -17.86 18.14
C SER A 4 -10.50 -17.14 19.19
N SER A 5 -9.41 -17.76 19.62
CA SER A 5 -8.41 -17.17 20.53
C SER A 5 -7.24 -16.54 19.77
N PHE A 6 -7.37 -16.31 18.47
CA PHE A 6 -6.29 -15.75 17.67
C PHE A 6 -6.39 -14.24 17.57
N PHE A 7 -5.24 -13.59 17.75
CA PHE A 7 -5.05 -12.17 17.46
C PHE A 7 -4.36 -12.01 16.10
N TYR A 8 -4.90 -11.16 15.23
CA TYR A 8 -4.49 -11.07 13.82
C TYR A 8 -3.83 -9.74 13.43
N GLU A 9 -3.75 -8.76 14.34
CA GLU A 9 -3.23 -7.42 14.05
C GLU A 9 -1.70 -7.33 14.18
N THR A 10 -1.04 -8.37 14.69
CA THR A 10 0.42 -8.51 14.68
C THR A 10 0.95 -8.97 13.32
N CYS A 11 2.27 -8.93 13.11
CA CYS A 11 2.91 -9.42 11.87
C CYS A 11 2.48 -10.85 11.46
N VAL A 12 2.31 -11.73 12.45
CA VAL A 12 1.76 -13.08 12.29
C VAL A 12 0.62 -13.30 13.29
N PRO A 13 -0.38 -14.15 13.00
CA PRO A 13 -1.42 -14.46 13.97
C PRO A 13 -0.83 -15.08 15.23
N VAL A 14 -1.31 -14.64 16.38
CA VAL A 14 -0.86 -15.13 17.68
C VAL A 14 -2.00 -15.86 18.35
N ASP A 15 -1.79 -17.11 18.77
CA ASP A 15 -2.75 -17.80 19.64
C ASP A 15 -2.61 -17.25 21.06
N LEU A 16 -3.66 -16.58 21.55
CA LEU A 16 -3.67 -15.93 22.88
C LEU A 16 -3.55 -16.95 24.02
N ARG A 17 -3.83 -18.23 23.77
CA ARG A 17 -3.64 -19.31 24.74
C ARG A 17 -2.17 -19.70 24.89
N ASP A 18 -1.34 -19.39 23.91
CA ASP A 18 0.09 -19.73 23.89
C ASP A 18 0.97 -18.55 23.46
N CYS A 19 0.55 -17.34 23.83
CA CYS A 19 1.35 -16.14 23.59
C CYS A 19 2.27 -15.86 24.78
N SER A 20 3.38 -15.18 24.49
CA SER A 20 4.26 -14.63 25.53
C SER A 20 5.09 -13.47 24.98
N GLY A 21 5.40 -12.51 25.85
CA GLY A 21 6.26 -11.38 25.51
C GLY A 21 5.59 -10.32 24.64
N TYR A 22 6.38 -9.77 23.72
CA TYR A 22 6.10 -8.55 22.98
C TYR A 22 6.12 -8.79 21.47
N TYR A 23 5.21 -8.15 20.76
CA TYR A 23 5.00 -8.34 19.34
C TYR A 23 4.99 -7.02 18.61
N VAL A 24 5.52 -7.02 17.40
CA VAL A 24 5.58 -5.85 16.54
C VAL A 24 4.16 -5.43 16.13
N ASP A 25 3.88 -4.13 16.25
CA ASP A 25 2.78 -3.50 15.53
C ASP A 25 3.18 -3.26 14.06
N PRO A 26 2.51 -3.89 13.07
CA PRO A 26 2.85 -3.73 11.66
C PRO A 26 2.44 -2.36 11.08
N CYS A 27 1.64 -1.58 11.80
CA CYS A 27 1.09 -0.31 11.33
C CYS A 27 1.66 0.92 12.05
N ASP A 28 2.23 0.76 13.25
CA ASP A 28 2.82 1.86 14.01
C ASP A 28 4.21 1.50 14.58
N CYS A 29 5.23 2.28 14.22
CA CYS A 29 6.59 2.10 14.74
C CYS A 29 6.70 2.45 16.24
N THR A 30 5.84 3.35 16.72
CA THR A 30 5.88 3.91 18.07
C THR A 30 5.14 3.07 19.09
N GLN A 31 4.57 1.94 18.67
CA GLN A 31 3.82 1.03 19.52
C GLN A 31 4.23 -0.42 19.28
N TYR A 32 3.91 -1.25 20.25
CA TYR A 32 4.04 -2.70 20.18
C TYR A 32 2.92 -3.34 20.99
N TYR A 33 2.67 -4.62 20.75
CA TYR A 33 1.71 -5.38 21.52
C TYR A 33 2.39 -6.16 22.64
N GLN A 34 1.79 -6.16 23.83
CA GLN A 34 2.14 -7.06 24.92
C GLN A 34 1.05 -8.12 25.07
N CYS A 35 1.45 -9.39 25.09
CA CYS A 35 0.55 -10.50 25.37
C CYS A 35 0.22 -10.55 26.88
N ASP A 36 -1.07 -10.66 27.19
CA ASP A 36 -1.55 -11.18 28.47
C ASP A 36 -2.31 -12.49 28.24
N LYS A 37 -1.61 -13.60 28.50
CA LYS A 37 -2.14 -14.95 28.38
C LYS A 37 -3.26 -15.24 29.38
N ASN A 38 -3.26 -14.61 30.55
CA ASN A 38 -4.31 -14.79 31.56
C ASN A 38 -5.61 -14.11 31.14
N GLN A 39 -5.49 -12.94 30.49
CA GLN A 39 -6.63 -12.18 29.97
C GLN A 39 -7.00 -12.54 28.53
N LEU A 40 -6.28 -13.49 27.90
CA LEU A 40 -6.43 -13.85 26.49
C LEU A 40 -6.53 -12.60 25.61
N SER A 41 -5.61 -11.65 25.81
CA SER A 41 -5.68 -10.32 25.20
C SER A 41 -4.30 -9.81 24.79
N MET A 42 -4.29 -8.92 23.79
CA MET A 42 -3.12 -8.13 23.38
C MET A 42 -3.35 -6.68 23.73
N PHE A 43 -2.37 -6.06 24.36
CA PHE A 43 -2.44 -4.65 24.74
C PHE A 43 -1.43 -3.83 23.96
N HIS A 44 -1.87 -2.73 23.37
CA HIS A 44 -0.96 -1.71 22.83
C HIS A 44 -0.14 -1.10 23.96
N GLN A 45 1.16 -1.07 23.76
CA GLN A 45 2.13 -0.40 24.62
C GLN A 45 2.81 0.70 23.80
N PRO A 46 2.65 1.97 24.19
CA PRO A 46 3.33 3.06 23.53
C PRO A 46 4.79 3.10 23.95
N CYS A 47 5.67 3.39 22.99
CA CYS A 47 7.02 3.81 23.27
C CYS A 47 7.04 5.27 23.77
N GLY A 48 8.12 5.64 24.46
CA GLY A 48 8.33 7.03 24.88
C GLY A 48 8.41 7.99 23.68
N PRO A 49 8.16 9.29 23.87
CA PRO A 49 8.20 10.28 22.80
C PRO A 49 9.50 10.22 21.99
N GLY A 50 9.39 10.17 20.66
CA GLY A 50 10.55 10.13 19.76
C GLY A 50 11.27 8.77 19.67
N THR A 51 10.73 7.73 20.30
CA THR A 51 11.30 6.37 20.26
C THR A 51 10.38 5.40 19.53
N VAL A 52 10.96 4.33 19.02
CA VAL A 52 10.27 3.27 18.28
C VAL A 52 10.63 1.91 18.85
N TYR A 53 9.73 0.94 18.69
CA TYR A 53 9.95 -0.41 19.19
C TYR A 53 10.97 -1.18 18.33
N ILE A 54 12.02 -1.70 18.97
CA ILE A 54 13.08 -2.50 18.34
C ILE A 54 12.87 -3.97 18.72
N ASN A 55 12.40 -4.78 17.78
CA ASN A 55 11.99 -6.17 18.05
C ASN A 55 13.12 -7.10 18.52
N ASN A 56 14.36 -6.87 18.04
CA ASN A 56 15.52 -7.73 18.31
C ASN A 56 15.97 -7.70 19.78
N THR A 57 15.67 -6.60 20.46
CA THR A 57 16.08 -6.29 21.83
C THR A 57 14.88 -6.14 22.74
N SER A 58 13.66 -6.11 22.17
CA SER A 58 12.41 -5.94 22.89
C SER A 58 12.36 -4.67 23.75
N VAL A 59 12.95 -3.59 23.24
CA VAL A 59 12.97 -2.28 23.91
C VAL A 59 12.59 -1.16 22.95
N CYS A 60 12.15 -0.03 23.50
CA CYS A 60 12.02 1.21 22.75
C CYS A 60 13.39 1.89 22.65
N GLY A 61 13.75 2.32 21.45
CA GLY A 61 15.01 3.02 21.19
C GLY A 61 14.85 4.07 20.10
N TYR A 62 15.96 4.63 19.65
CA TYR A 62 15.93 5.67 18.62
C TYR A 62 15.67 5.07 17.23
N PRO A 63 15.00 5.79 16.31
CA PRO A 63 14.62 5.27 14.99
C PRO A 63 15.77 4.77 14.12
N ASN A 64 16.97 5.32 14.29
CA ASN A 64 18.18 4.91 13.57
C ASN A 64 18.64 3.49 13.92
N ASP A 65 18.26 2.98 15.10
CA ASP A 65 18.62 1.65 15.58
C ASP A 65 17.54 0.60 15.24
N ALA A 66 16.38 1.05 14.76
CA ALA A 66 15.24 0.21 14.44
C ALA A 66 15.11 -0.03 12.94
N ILE A 67 14.77 -1.25 12.56
CA ILE A 67 14.24 -1.55 11.22
C ILE A 67 12.75 -1.15 11.24
N CYS A 68 12.44 0.15 11.26
CA CYS A 68 11.06 0.62 11.16
C CYS A 68 10.96 1.92 10.38
N GLN A 69 10.28 1.88 9.24
CA GLN A 69 10.00 3.05 8.41
C GLN A 69 8.57 3.52 8.68
N THR A 70 8.38 4.75 9.16
CA THR A 70 7.05 5.27 9.52
C THR A 70 6.03 5.28 8.37
N LEU A 71 6.50 5.42 7.12
CA LEU A 71 5.64 5.39 5.93
C LEU A 71 5.28 3.97 5.49
N ARG A 72 6.07 2.97 5.89
CA ARG A 72 5.87 1.55 5.57
C ARG A 72 6.24 0.64 6.75
N PRO A 73 5.55 0.74 7.91
CA PRO A 73 6.00 0.06 9.13
C PRO A 73 5.97 -1.47 9.00
N TRP A 74 5.10 -2.01 8.14
CA TRP A 74 4.94 -3.45 7.91
C TRP A 74 6.15 -4.12 7.24
N GLU A 75 7.04 -3.38 6.58
CA GLU A 75 8.24 -3.94 5.93
C GLU A 75 9.14 -4.70 6.93
N ARG A 76 9.07 -4.34 8.23
CA ARG A 76 9.83 -5.00 9.30
C ARG A 76 9.33 -6.38 9.71
N CYS A 77 8.15 -6.80 9.22
CA CYS A 77 7.56 -8.07 9.60
C CYS A 77 8.25 -9.29 8.99
N ASN A 78 9.04 -9.13 7.91
CA ASN A 78 9.74 -10.22 7.22
C ASN A 78 8.87 -11.49 7.02
N VAL A 79 7.64 -11.30 6.57
CA VAL A 79 6.63 -12.35 6.35
C VAL A 79 6.49 -12.69 4.87
N ALA A 80 5.83 -13.80 4.57
CA ALA A 80 5.48 -14.18 3.21
C ALA A 80 4.69 -13.08 2.47
N GLU A 81 4.86 -13.01 1.15
CA GLU A 81 4.31 -11.96 0.29
C GLU A 81 2.79 -11.78 0.43
N SER A 82 2.02 -12.87 0.52
CA SER A 82 0.57 -12.80 0.69
C SER A 82 0.14 -12.13 2.00
N ARG A 83 0.87 -12.38 3.08
CA ARG A 83 0.65 -11.70 4.37
C ARG A 83 1.10 -10.25 4.30
N MET A 84 2.22 -9.98 3.63
CA MET A 84 2.74 -8.64 3.44
C MET A 84 1.72 -7.74 2.72
N GLU A 85 1.08 -8.25 1.66
CA GLU A 85 0.05 -7.51 0.93
C GLU A 85 -1.18 -7.22 1.81
N HIS A 86 -1.56 -8.18 2.65
CA HIS A 86 -2.62 -7.96 3.63
C HIS A 86 -2.27 -6.84 4.61
N LEU A 87 -1.08 -6.90 5.23
CA LEU A 87 -0.59 -5.87 6.17
C LEU A 87 -0.52 -4.49 5.51
N ARG A 88 0.01 -4.42 4.29
CA ARG A 88 0.04 -3.22 3.46
C ARG A 88 -1.36 -2.61 3.36
N SER A 89 -2.35 -3.39 2.93
CA SER A 89 -3.72 -2.90 2.72
C SER A 89 -4.42 -2.44 4.01
N THR A 90 -4.12 -3.08 5.14
CA THR A 90 -4.73 -2.77 6.44
C THR A 90 -4.10 -1.51 7.05
N CYS A 91 -2.77 -1.42 7.06
CA CYS A 91 -2.06 -0.30 7.67
C CYS A 91 -2.15 1.00 6.88
N PHE A 92 -2.23 0.95 5.54
CA PHE A 92 -2.40 2.16 4.73
C PHE A 92 -3.72 2.90 5.02
N LYS A 93 -4.77 2.16 5.39
CA LYS A 93 -6.07 2.77 5.75
C LYS A 93 -6.01 3.50 7.10
N SER A 94 -5.03 3.14 7.94
CA SER A 94 -4.81 3.74 9.26
C SER A 94 -4.06 5.08 9.18
N ILE A 95 -3.40 5.38 8.05
CA ILE A 95 -2.70 6.66 7.86
C ILE A 95 -3.76 7.75 7.65
N PRO A 96 -3.84 8.79 8.50
CA PRO A 96 -4.73 9.92 8.25
C PRO A 96 -4.37 10.51 6.89
N ASN A 97 -5.36 10.68 6.01
CA ASN A 97 -5.21 11.11 4.62
C ASN A 97 -4.17 12.24 4.42
N ILE A 98 -2.90 11.87 4.22
CA ILE A 98 -1.82 12.82 3.93
C ILE A 98 -1.82 13.01 2.42
N ASN A 99 -2.83 13.71 1.89
CA ASN A 99 -2.88 14.07 0.48
C ASN A 99 -1.72 15.00 0.02
N ASN A 100 -0.68 15.25 0.84
CA ASN A 100 0.40 16.18 0.50
C ASN A 100 1.85 15.74 0.81
N THR A 101 2.16 14.51 1.27
CA THR A 101 3.58 14.20 1.62
C THR A 101 4.00 12.74 1.42
N LEU A 102 3.74 12.19 0.24
CA LEU A 102 4.51 11.08 -0.31
C LEU A 102 4.72 11.39 -1.81
N ASN A 103 5.60 12.35 -2.09
CA ASN A 103 6.32 12.29 -3.35
C ASN A 103 7.15 11.01 -3.26
N SER A 104 6.71 9.98 -3.98
CA SER A 104 7.42 8.73 -4.11
C SER A 104 8.85 9.04 -4.54
N ASP A 105 9.83 8.82 -3.64
CA ASP A 105 11.19 8.50 -4.06
C ASP A 105 11.15 7.10 -4.69
N SER A 106 10.51 7.05 -5.85
CA SER A 106 10.91 6.20 -6.94
C SER A 106 11.84 7.09 -7.76
N ASN A 107 13.12 6.74 -7.82
CA ASN A 107 13.89 7.02 -9.03
C ASN A 107 13.26 6.20 -10.17
N THR A 108 12.08 6.62 -10.58
CA THR A 108 11.50 6.44 -11.89
C THR A 108 11.34 7.85 -12.39
N ASN A 109 11.72 8.09 -13.63
CA ASN A 109 11.37 9.31 -14.36
C ASN A 109 9.84 9.39 -14.43
N SER A 110 9.22 9.80 -13.34
CA SER A 110 7.80 10.05 -13.20
C SER A 110 7.59 11.50 -13.60
N ILE A 111 7.86 11.75 -14.88
CA ILE A 111 7.15 12.78 -15.60
C ILE A 111 5.68 12.50 -15.30
N SER A 112 5.05 13.42 -14.58
CA SER A 112 3.61 13.44 -14.39
C SER A 112 3.01 13.66 -15.78
N VAL A 113 2.89 12.61 -16.58
CA VAL A 113 2.11 12.64 -17.82
C VAL A 113 0.66 12.60 -17.37
N ALA A 114 0.19 13.71 -16.82
CA ALA A 114 -1.22 14.03 -16.81
C ALA A 114 -1.70 13.89 -18.26
N LEU A 115 -2.66 13.01 -18.45
CA LEU A 115 -3.33 12.67 -19.72
C LEU A 115 -3.20 13.76 -20.80
N ILE A 116 -2.31 13.55 -21.77
CA ILE A 116 -2.41 14.17 -23.12
C ILE A 116 -2.70 13.07 -24.16
N THR A 117 -3.59 12.14 -23.85
CA THR A 117 -3.91 11.01 -24.75
C THR A 117 -5.36 10.91 -25.23
N GLN A 118 -6.19 11.98 -25.15
CA GLN A 118 -7.57 11.90 -25.66
C GLN A 118 -8.09 13.07 -26.52
N THR A 119 -7.22 13.79 -27.24
CA THR A 119 -7.69 14.75 -28.26
C THR A 119 -7.20 14.50 -29.68
N ILE A 120 -6.39 13.46 -29.92
CA ILE A 120 -5.88 13.14 -31.27
C ILE A 120 -6.77 12.13 -32.01
N LEU A 121 -7.65 11.39 -31.31
CA LEU A 121 -8.51 10.39 -31.94
C LEU A 121 -9.77 10.94 -32.67
N PRO A 122 -10.43 12.05 -32.27
CA PRO A 122 -11.58 12.56 -33.02
C PRO A 122 -11.20 13.34 -34.29
N THR A 123 -9.99 13.93 -34.37
CA THR A 123 -9.58 14.73 -35.54
C THR A 123 -9.17 13.85 -36.72
N VAL A 124 -8.50 12.72 -36.46
CA VAL A 124 -8.07 11.78 -37.51
C VAL A 124 -9.25 11.10 -38.18
N LEU A 125 -10.31 10.75 -37.43
CA LEU A 125 -11.55 10.22 -38.01
C LEU A 125 -12.32 11.27 -38.82
N GLY A 126 -12.33 12.53 -38.34
CA GLY A 126 -13.03 13.64 -39.01
C GLY A 126 -12.49 14.00 -40.39
N VAL A 127 -11.21 13.73 -40.68
CA VAL A 127 -10.59 14.01 -42.00
C VAL A 127 -10.55 12.77 -42.89
N LEU A 128 -10.33 11.57 -42.33
CA LEU A 128 -10.26 10.34 -43.13
C LEU A 128 -11.61 9.96 -43.76
N VAL A 129 -12.71 10.09 -43.02
CA VAL A 129 -14.05 9.75 -43.53
C VAL A 129 -14.43 10.58 -44.76
N PRO A 130 -14.34 11.92 -44.77
CA PRO A 130 -14.68 12.70 -45.96
C PRO A 130 -13.75 12.43 -47.14
N VAL A 131 -12.44 12.22 -46.92
CA VAL A 131 -11.50 11.90 -48.01
C VAL A 131 -11.83 10.55 -48.67
N VAL A 132 -12.17 9.53 -47.88
CA VAL A 132 -12.57 8.22 -48.41
C VAL A 132 -13.89 8.31 -49.18
N ILE A 133 -14.88 9.06 -48.66
CA ILE A 133 -16.16 9.26 -49.36
C ILE A 133 -15.95 9.97 -50.70
N ILE A 134 -15.16 11.06 -50.72
CA ILE A 134 -14.84 11.80 -51.96
C ILE A 134 -14.12 10.87 -52.94
N GLY A 135 -13.14 10.08 -52.47
CA GLY A 135 -12.43 9.10 -53.28
C GLY A 135 -13.35 8.08 -53.93
N LEU A 136 -14.30 7.50 -53.16
CA LEU A 136 -15.27 6.53 -53.68
C LEU A 136 -16.25 7.15 -54.68
N VAL A 137 -16.68 8.40 -54.46
CA VAL A 137 -17.54 9.12 -55.41
C VAL A 137 -16.79 9.38 -56.71
N ILE A 138 -15.55 9.87 -56.65
CA ILE A 138 -14.71 10.08 -57.84
C ILE A 138 -14.45 8.75 -58.57
N HIS A 139 -14.16 7.68 -57.83
CA HIS A 139 -13.96 6.35 -58.42
C HIS A 139 -15.22 5.85 -59.14
N ARG A 140 -16.40 5.96 -58.50
CA ARG A 140 -17.67 5.61 -59.16
C ARG A 140 -17.99 6.51 -60.35
N TYR A 141 -17.65 7.79 -60.30
CA TYR A 141 -17.86 8.71 -61.42
C TYR A 141 -16.95 8.34 -62.60
N ARG A 142 -15.68 8.03 -62.35
CA ARG A 142 -14.74 7.55 -63.38
C ARG A 142 -15.14 6.19 -63.96
N ASN A 143 -15.73 5.29 -63.16
CA ASN A 143 -16.17 3.98 -63.64
C ASN A 143 -17.52 4.02 -64.36
N ARG A 144 -18.27 5.13 -64.28
CA ARG A 144 -19.52 5.33 -65.04
C ARG A 144 -19.33 6.10 -66.34
N ARG A 145 -18.11 6.56 -66.63
CA ARG A 145 -17.74 7.25 -67.87
C ARG A 145 -16.83 6.34 -68.68
#